data_AF-A0A973XIQ2-F1
#
_entry.id   AF-A0A973XIQ2-F1
#
_cell.length_a   1.000
_cell.length_b   1.000
_cell.length_c   1.000
_cell.angle_alpha   90.00
_cell.angle_beta   90.00
_cell.angle_gamma   90.00
#
_symmetry.space_group_name_H-M   'P 1'
#
loop_
_entity.id
_entity.type
_entity.pdbx_description
1 polymer ?
#
loop_
_entity_poly.entity_id
_entity_poly.type
_entity_poly.pdbx_seq_one_letter_code
_entity_poly.pdbx_strand_id
1 'polypeptide(L)'
;MLTEATLRKLWPNGDRHIPGLIDAIVASAPAVLPRYGLDSPLVLAQAMAQFSHEFGAGAEPEENLSYTSPARIAAVWPSRFSVGSAIPYVRNPRALANKVYNGRMGNRPGSDDGYNFRGRGGSQVTGREGYAKLAARTGLDLLGHPELVNDPAHFLECSAADFILCGCLPYAQRDDVRGVTHHLNGGYIGLDERVRWLSRWKAALGVTAAPRTAGGSPQYGDGGWNVRTVQDRLVALGYSVGRVDGQFGSATRAAVLAFQADRNLIPTGVVDAATRAALADPAKRPVTESRATATAGDLREAGSVTIANGDNIKRVGMGATALALVQGAGDSGVLDTVKGATDQVGTLRSVVDSAQDVLGWAASHWWIGALVIGFLCWHFGRGVIAARLAAHQTGKDMSR
;
A
#
# COMPACT_ATOMS: atom_id res chain seq x y z
N MET A 1 -28.03 -5.02 18.71
CA MET A 1 -26.83 -4.17 18.54
C MET A 1 -26.58 -3.89 17.07
N LEU A 2 -26.41 -4.93 16.26
CA LEU A 2 -26.46 -4.84 14.81
C LEU A 2 -27.93 -4.78 14.36
N THR A 3 -28.30 -3.83 13.51
CA THR A 3 -29.67 -3.68 12.97
C THR A 3 -29.65 -3.70 11.45
N GLU A 4 -30.77 -4.11 10.86
CA GLU A 4 -30.95 -4.10 9.40
C GLU A 4 -30.69 -2.70 8.82
N ALA A 5 -31.26 -1.66 9.43
CA ALA A 5 -31.04 -0.27 9.01
C ALA A 5 -29.55 0.13 9.02
N THR A 6 -28.79 -0.32 10.02
CA THR A 6 -27.35 -0.05 10.10
C THR A 6 -26.58 -0.77 9.00
N LEU A 7 -26.86 -2.06 8.79
CA LEU A 7 -26.23 -2.88 7.76
C LEU A 7 -26.55 -2.36 6.37
N ARG A 8 -27.83 -2.09 6.04
CA ARG A 8 -28.20 -1.53 4.72
C ARG A 8 -27.55 -0.18 4.44
N LYS A 9 -27.33 0.64 5.48
CA LYS A 9 -26.63 1.93 5.34
C LYS A 9 -25.13 1.77 5.07
N LEU A 10 -24.47 0.84 5.74
CA LEU A 10 -23.01 0.69 5.65
C LEU A 10 -22.58 -0.30 4.57
N TRP A 11 -23.39 -1.33 4.32
CA TRP A 11 -23.26 -2.38 3.31
C TRP A 11 -24.44 -2.35 2.34
N PRO A 12 -24.60 -1.28 1.53
CA PRO A 12 -25.75 -1.12 0.64
C PRO A 12 -25.86 -2.22 -0.44
N ASN A 13 -24.76 -2.93 -0.72
CA ASN A 13 -24.70 -4.03 -1.67
C ASN A 13 -24.61 -5.40 -1.00
N GLY A 14 -24.85 -5.50 0.32
CA GLY A 14 -24.70 -6.74 1.11
C GLY A 14 -25.40 -7.96 0.52
N ASP A 15 -26.56 -7.76 -0.10
CA ASP A 15 -27.37 -8.85 -0.65
C ASP A 15 -27.06 -9.14 -2.14
N ARG A 16 -26.17 -8.38 -2.78
CA ARG A 16 -25.94 -8.44 -4.23
C ARG A 16 -25.45 -9.81 -4.69
N HIS A 17 -24.52 -10.39 -3.95
CA HIS A 17 -23.87 -11.65 -4.29
C HIS A 17 -24.29 -12.82 -3.39
N ILE A 18 -24.79 -12.51 -2.19
CA ILE A 18 -25.34 -13.48 -1.24
C ILE A 18 -26.75 -13.00 -0.88
N PRO A 19 -27.79 -13.48 -1.58
CA PRO A 19 -29.16 -13.06 -1.32
C PRO A 19 -29.59 -13.35 0.13
N GLY A 20 -30.22 -12.37 0.78
CA GLY A 20 -30.70 -12.49 2.18
C GLY A 20 -29.59 -12.41 3.23
N LEU A 21 -28.36 -12.03 2.86
CA LEU A 21 -27.23 -11.94 3.78
C LEU A 21 -27.50 -10.98 4.94
N ILE A 22 -27.99 -9.78 4.64
CA ILE A 22 -28.23 -8.76 5.68
C ILE A 22 -29.21 -9.28 6.72
N ASP A 23 -30.33 -9.86 6.27
CA ASP A 23 -31.38 -10.35 7.16
C ASP A 23 -30.87 -11.53 8.01
N ALA A 24 -30.10 -12.45 7.41
CA ALA A 24 -29.51 -13.58 8.13
C ALA A 24 -28.45 -13.15 9.16
N ILE A 25 -27.62 -12.14 8.84
CA ILE A 25 -26.68 -11.54 9.79
C ILE A 25 -27.44 -10.93 10.98
N VAL A 26 -28.51 -10.17 10.72
CA VAL A 26 -29.32 -9.56 11.78
C VAL A 26 -29.98 -10.62 12.66
N ALA A 27 -30.55 -11.65 12.05
CA ALA A 27 -31.25 -12.73 12.75
C ALA A 27 -30.30 -13.56 13.63
N SER A 28 -29.08 -13.86 13.15
CA SER A 28 -28.10 -14.68 13.88
C SER A 28 -27.29 -13.89 14.92
N ALA A 29 -27.14 -12.57 14.76
CA ALA A 29 -26.32 -11.71 15.62
C ALA A 29 -26.55 -11.89 17.14
N PRO A 30 -27.80 -11.95 17.65
CA PRO A 30 -28.04 -12.11 19.08
C PRO A 30 -27.44 -13.38 19.69
N ALA A 31 -27.37 -14.47 18.92
CA ALA A 31 -26.78 -15.73 19.37
C ALA A 31 -25.27 -15.79 19.11
N VAL A 32 -24.84 -15.32 17.93
CA VAL A 32 -23.45 -15.44 17.48
C VAL A 32 -22.52 -14.47 18.21
N LEU A 33 -22.89 -13.18 18.32
CA LEU A 33 -21.96 -12.17 18.82
C LEU A 33 -21.47 -12.44 20.26
N PRO A 34 -22.34 -12.78 21.24
CA PRO A 34 -21.88 -13.10 22.59
C PRO A 34 -21.02 -14.37 22.66
N ARG A 35 -21.34 -15.40 21.85
CA ARG A 35 -20.58 -16.66 21.79
C ARG A 35 -19.10 -16.44 21.43
N TYR A 36 -18.81 -15.42 20.65
CA TYR A 36 -17.44 -15.08 20.22
C TYR A 36 -16.88 -13.83 20.90
N GLY A 37 -17.60 -13.20 21.84
CA GLY A 37 -17.15 -12.00 22.56
C GLY A 37 -17.17 -10.71 21.72
N LEU A 38 -18.03 -10.65 20.70
CA LEU A 38 -18.26 -9.49 19.82
C LEU A 38 -19.53 -8.72 20.23
N ASP A 39 -20.01 -8.91 21.45
CA ASP A 39 -21.23 -8.33 22.01
C ASP A 39 -21.01 -6.95 22.67
N SER A 40 -19.80 -6.40 22.59
CA SER A 40 -19.53 -4.98 22.90
C SER A 40 -19.64 -4.13 21.63
N PRO A 41 -20.27 -2.93 21.67
CA PRO A 41 -20.37 -2.06 20.50
C PRO A 41 -19.01 -1.70 19.90
N LEU A 42 -17.99 -1.55 20.74
CA LEU A 42 -16.61 -1.25 20.31
C LEU A 42 -15.99 -2.44 19.57
N VAL A 43 -16.09 -3.64 20.13
CA VAL A 43 -15.51 -4.85 19.54
C VAL A 43 -16.24 -5.19 18.23
N LEU A 44 -17.57 -5.07 18.20
CA LEU A 44 -18.36 -5.24 17.00
C LEU A 44 -17.96 -4.22 15.92
N ALA A 45 -17.75 -2.96 16.28
CA ALA A 45 -17.30 -1.94 15.34
C ALA A 45 -15.92 -2.29 14.73
N GLN A 46 -15.00 -2.79 15.55
CA GLN A 46 -13.68 -3.26 15.11
C GLN A 46 -13.80 -4.43 14.12
N ALA A 47 -14.58 -5.46 14.45
CA ALA A 47 -14.77 -6.61 13.58
C ALA A 47 -15.45 -6.21 12.25
N MET A 48 -16.57 -5.49 12.32
CA MET A 48 -17.30 -5.06 11.12
C MET A 48 -16.49 -4.12 10.22
N ALA A 49 -15.57 -3.32 10.78
CA ALA A 49 -14.67 -2.48 10.00
C ALA A 49 -13.70 -3.30 9.15
N GLN A 50 -13.16 -4.38 9.72
CA GLN A 50 -12.32 -5.31 8.98
C GLN A 50 -13.14 -6.03 7.90
N PHE A 51 -14.32 -6.55 8.26
CA PHE A 51 -15.18 -7.24 7.31
C PHE A 51 -15.60 -6.32 6.16
N SER A 52 -15.83 -5.04 6.43
CA SER A 52 -16.17 -4.07 5.39
C SER A 52 -15.03 -3.87 4.39
N HIS A 53 -13.77 -4.00 4.81
CA HIS A 53 -12.63 -3.91 3.91
C HIS A 53 -12.41 -5.23 3.15
N GLU A 54 -12.42 -6.37 3.84
CA GLU A 54 -12.15 -7.69 3.23
C GLU A 54 -13.27 -8.20 2.31
N PHE A 55 -14.52 -7.82 2.61
CA PHE A 55 -15.73 -8.25 1.89
C PHE A 55 -16.25 -7.16 0.93
N GLY A 56 -15.50 -6.07 0.75
CA GLY A 56 -15.93 -4.93 -0.06
C GLY A 56 -17.27 -4.32 0.39
N ALA A 57 -17.53 -4.31 1.70
CA ALA A 57 -18.78 -3.86 2.32
C ALA A 57 -20.03 -4.49 1.70
N GLY A 58 -19.98 -5.79 1.41
CA GLY A 58 -21.09 -6.53 0.82
C GLY A 58 -20.86 -7.02 -0.60
N ALA A 59 -19.86 -6.46 -1.28
CA ALA A 59 -19.74 -6.59 -2.73
C ALA A 59 -18.84 -7.75 -3.19
N GLU A 60 -17.95 -8.28 -2.35
CA GLU A 60 -16.89 -9.18 -2.81
C GLU A 60 -16.73 -10.40 -1.87
N PRO A 61 -17.63 -11.40 -1.96
CA PRO A 61 -17.68 -12.51 -1.01
C PRO A 61 -16.67 -13.62 -1.18
N GLU A 62 -16.02 -13.66 -2.33
CA GLU A 62 -14.98 -14.62 -2.65
C GLU A 62 -13.93 -13.94 -3.53
N GLU A 63 -12.69 -14.42 -3.45
CA GLU A 63 -11.64 -13.96 -4.34
C GLU A 63 -11.99 -14.29 -5.80
N ASN A 64 -12.09 -13.25 -6.65
CA ASN A 64 -12.34 -13.44 -8.07
C ASN A 64 -11.05 -13.81 -8.81
N LEU A 65 -10.93 -15.09 -9.15
CA LEU A 65 -9.83 -15.66 -9.91
C LEU A 65 -10.13 -15.82 -11.42
N SER A 66 -11.21 -15.20 -11.92
CA SER A 66 -11.59 -15.28 -13.33
C SER A 66 -11.06 -14.08 -14.12
N TYR A 67 -9.80 -14.19 -14.53
CA TYR A 67 -9.15 -13.16 -15.35
C TYR A 67 -9.39 -13.40 -16.85
N THR A 68 -9.71 -12.34 -17.60
CA THR A 68 -9.97 -12.42 -19.05
C THR A 68 -8.72 -12.22 -19.92
N SER A 69 -7.59 -11.83 -19.32
CA SER A 69 -6.35 -11.54 -20.03
C SER A 69 -5.14 -12.19 -19.34
N PRO A 70 -4.26 -12.87 -20.10
CA PRO A 70 -3.04 -13.42 -19.56
C PRO A 70 -2.07 -12.34 -19.07
N ALA A 71 -2.09 -11.16 -19.71
CA ALA A 71 -1.28 -10.02 -19.27
C ALA A 71 -1.70 -9.53 -17.89
N ARG A 72 -3.01 -9.56 -17.57
CA ARG A 72 -3.49 -9.18 -16.23
C ARG A 72 -3.05 -10.20 -15.18
N ILE A 73 -3.13 -11.50 -15.47
CA ILE A 73 -2.63 -12.56 -14.56
C ILE A 73 -1.14 -12.38 -14.29
N ALA A 74 -0.33 -12.17 -15.33
CA ALA A 74 1.10 -11.93 -15.19
C ALA A 74 1.42 -10.63 -14.43
N ALA A 75 0.60 -9.58 -14.56
CA ALA A 75 0.76 -8.35 -13.80
C ALA A 75 0.41 -8.51 -12.31
N VAL A 76 -0.59 -9.33 -11.98
CA VAL A 76 -0.98 -9.61 -10.58
C VAL A 76 0.04 -10.53 -9.90
N TRP A 77 0.61 -11.49 -10.62
CA TRP A 77 1.63 -12.42 -10.10
C TRP A 77 2.88 -12.51 -10.98
N PRO A 78 3.69 -11.44 -11.05
CA PRO A 78 4.84 -11.36 -11.95
C PRO A 78 5.96 -12.36 -11.61
N SER A 79 6.04 -12.81 -10.36
CA SER A 79 6.99 -13.85 -9.95
C SER A 79 6.54 -15.27 -10.29
N ARG A 80 5.28 -15.47 -10.70
CA ARG A 80 4.70 -16.81 -10.97
C ARG A 80 4.36 -17.03 -12.42
N PHE A 81 4.05 -15.97 -13.15
CA PHE A 81 3.65 -16.05 -14.55
C PHE A 81 4.37 -15.02 -15.41
N SER A 82 4.91 -15.49 -16.52
CA SER A 82 5.00 -14.68 -17.74
C SER A 82 3.64 -14.64 -18.44
N VAL A 83 3.45 -13.68 -19.35
CA VAL A 83 2.24 -13.59 -20.20
C VAL A 83 1.97 -14.93 -20.90
N GLY A 84 2.99 -15.56 -21.47
CA GLY A 84 2.84 -16.85 -22.16
C GLY A 84 2.40 -17.97 -21.21
N SER A 85 3.03 -18.08 -20.03
CA SER A 85 2.67 -19.11 -19.05
C SER A 85 1.29 -18.90 -18.41
N ALA A 86 0.71 -17.69 -18.50
CA ALA A 86 -0.60 -17.37 -17.94
C ALA A 86 -1.77 -17.82 -18.84
N ILE A 87 -1.53 -18.10 -20.12
CA ILE A 87 -2.57 -18.41 -21.12
C ILE A 87 -3.52 -19.53 -20.65
N PRO A 88 -3.05 -20.67 -20.10
CA PRO A 88 -3.93 -21.77 -19.69
C PRO A 88 -4.92 -21.42 -18.56
N TYR A 89 -4.68 -20.31 -17.87
CA TYR A 89 -5.42 -19.91 -16.67
C TYR A 89 -6.47 -18.82 -16.94
N VAL A 90 -6.52 -18.29 -18.15
CA VAL A 90 -7.52 -17.29 -18.56
C VAL A 90 -8.92 -17.90 -18.51
N ARG A 91 -9.84 -17.22 -17.82
CA ARG A 91 -11.21 -17.69 -17.54
C ARG A 91 -11.28 -19.09 -16.92
N ASN A 92 -10.21 -19.52 -16.26
CA ASN A 92 -10.13 -20.82 -15.59
C ASN A 92 -9.74 -20.63 -14.12
N PRO A 93 -10.67 -20.13 -13.28
CA PRO A 93 -10.38 -19.81 -11.89
C PRO A 93 -9.94 -21.04 -11.08
N ARG A 94 -10.44 -22.24 -11.41
CA ARG A 94 -10.03 -23.50 -10.76
C ARG A 94 -8.56 -23.81 -11.01
N ALA A 95 -8.15 -23.84 -12.28
CA ALA A 95 -6.74 -24.10 -12.60
C ALA A 95 -5.82 -23.01 -12.04
N LEU A 96 -6.25 -21.74 -12.07
CA LEU A 96 -5.47 -20.63 -11.55
C LEU A 96 -5.29 -20.73 -10.03
N ALA A 97 -6.37 -20.96 -9.29
CA ALA A 97 -6.34 -21.13 -7.85
C ALA A 97 -5.41 -22.27 -7.44
N ASN A 98 -5.54 -23.43 -8.08
CA ASN A 98 -4.68 -24.59 -7.83
C ASN A 98 -3.21 -24.28 -8.12
N LYS A 99 -2.92 -23.52 -9.19
CA LYS A 99 -1.54 -23.11 -9.52
C LYS A 99 -0.94 -22.16 -8.48
N VAL A 100 -1.74 -21.26 -7.92
CA VAL A 100 -1.27 -20.23 -6.97
C VAL A 100 -1.18 -20.76 -5.53
N TYR A 101 -2.09 -21.67 -5.15
CA TYR A 101 -2.33 -22.04 -3.76
C TYR A 101 -1.99 -23.48 -3.37
N ASN A 102 -1.76 -24.42 -4.30
CA ASN A 102 -1.39 -25.78 -3.93
C ASN A 102 -0.04 -25.83 -3.18
N GLY A 103 0.06 -26.72 -2.18
CA GLY A 103 1.25 -26.88 -1.35
C GLY A 103 1.46 -25.77 -0.32
N ARG A 104 0.47 -24.90 -0.10
CA ARG A 104 0.53 -23.76 0.84
C ARG A 104 -0.65 -23.85 1.81
N MET A 105 -0.50 -23.37 3.05
CA MET A 105 -1.61 -23.22 4.02
C MET A 105 -2.38 -24.54 4.23
N GLY A 106 -1.64 -25.66 4.27
CA GLY A 106 -2.20 -27.01 4.37
C GLY A 106 -2.82 -27.60 3.09
N ASN A 107 -2.87 -26.86 1.98
CA ASN A 107 -3.40 -27.37 0.71
C ASN A 107 -2.55 -28.52 0.18
N ARG A 108 -3.18 -29.64 -0.16
CA ARG A 108 -2.48 -30.83 -0.66
C ARG A 108 -1.90 -30.56 -2.05
N PRO A 109 -0.61 -30.86 -2.30
CA PRO A 109 -0.02 -30.77 -3.64
C PRO A 109 -0.79 -31.60 -4.67
N GLY A 110 -0.93 -31.09 -5.90
CA GLY A 110 -1.61 -31.80 -6.99
C GLY A 110 -3.12 -32.00 -6.83
N SER A 111 -3.75 -31.36 -5.84
CA SER A 111 -5.19 -31.46 -5.58
C SER A 111 -5.96 -30.21 -6.06
N ASP A 112 -7.27 -30.23 -5.86
CA ASP A 112 -8.16 -29.07 -6.05
C ASP A 112 -8.26 -28.18 -4.82
N ASP A 113 -7.44 -28.41 -3.79
CA ASP A 113 -7.50 -27.67 -2.52
C ASP A 113 -7.26 -26.17 -2.73
N GLY A 114 -6.42 -25.76 -3.69
CA GLY A 114 -6.22 -24.35 -4.01
C GLY A 114 -7.50 -23.64 -4.43
N TYR A 115 -8.36 -24.27 -5.21
CA TYR A 115 -9.68 -23.74 -5.57
C TYR A 115 -10.72 -23.95 -4.47
N ASN A 116 -10.76 -25.14 -3.88
CA ASN A 116 -11.79 -25.51 -2.90
C ASN A 116 -11.68 -24.64 -1.64
N PHE A 117 -10.47 -24.28 -1.21
CA PHE A 117 -10.18 -23.44 -0.05
C PHE A 117 -9.63 -22.06 -0.42
N ARG A 118 -10.11 -21.48 -1.53
CA ARG A 118 -9.87 -20.05 -1.84
C ARG A 118 -10.55 -19.15 -0.81
N GLY A 119 -10.14 -17.88 -0.77
CA GLY A 119 -10.68 -16.86 0.14
C GLY A 119 -12.21 -16.73 0.08
N ARG A 120 -12.86 -16.81 1.24
CA ARG A 120 -14.31 -16.61 1.44
C ARG A 120 -14.62 -15.96 2.79
N GLY A 121 -15.84 -15.46 2.92
CA GLY A 121 -16.38 -14.94 4.17
C GLY A 121 -15.92 -13.51 4.47
N GLY A 122 -16.44 -12.95 5.57
CA GLY A 122 -16.16 -11.58 5.98
C GLY A 122 -14.69 -11.32 6.33
N SER A 123 -13.91 -12.36 6.66
CA SER A 123 -12.48 -12.27 6.99
C SER A 123 -11.55 -12.85 5.92
N GLN A 124 -12.08 -13.37 4.80
CA GLN A 124 -11.32 -14.00 3.72
C GLN A 124 -10.46 -15.22 4.15
N VAL A 125 -11.05 -16.14 4.94
CA VAL A 125 -10.37 -17.39 5.33
C VAL A 125 -9.88 -18.17 4.11
N THR A 126 -8.62 -18.59 4.13
CA THR A 126 -7.95 -19.19 2.97
C THR A 126 -7.10 -20.40 3.36
N GLY A 127 -7.09 -21.43 2.51
CA GLY A 127 -6.30 -22.64 2.66
C GLY A 127 -6.93 -23.70 3.57
N ARG A 128 -6.66 -24.97 3.26
CA ARG A 128 -7.21 -26.13 3.98
C ARG A 128 -6.98 -26.04 5.49
N GLU A 129 -5.82 -25.54 5.93
CA GLU A 129 -5.52 -25.40 7.36
C GLU A 129 -6.44 -24.39 8.04
N GLY A 130 -6.68 -23.23 7.41
CA GLY A 130 -7.62 -22.21 7.92
C GLY A 130 -9.03 -22.76 8.00
N TYR A 131 -9.49 -23.40 6.93
CA TYR A 131 -10.79 -24.08 6.88
C TYR A 131 -10.96 -25.17 7.95
N ALA A 132 -9.91 -25.96 8.22
CA ALA A 132 -9.94 -26.98 9.26
C ALA A 132 -10.06 -26.37 10.67
N LYS A 133 -9.32 -25.29 10.96
CA LYS A 133 -9.43 -24.56 12.24
C LYS A 133 -10.82 -23.96 12.40
N LEU A 134 -11.36 -23.37 11.34
CA LEU A 134 -12.69 -22.79 11.34
C LEU A 134 -13.78 -23.86 11.54
N ALA A 135 -13.69 -25.00 10.84
CA ALA A 135 -14.58 -26.14 11.01
C ALA A 135 -14.61 -26.65 12.46
N ALA A 136 -13.43 -26.79 13.09
CA ALA A 136 -13.33 -27.20 14.49
C ALA A 136 -13.96 -26.19 15.45
N ARG A 137 -13.93 -24.90 15.10
CA ARG A 137 -14.45 -23.82 15.95
C ARG A 137 -15.97 -23.64 15.83
N THR A 138 -16.52 -23.78 14.64
CA THR A 138 -17.95 -23.61 14.36
C THR A 138 -18.75 -24.90 14.48
N GLY A 139 -18.11 -26.06 14.28
CA GLY A 139 -18.75 -27.37 14.19
C GLY A 139 -19.30 -27.72 12.81
N LEU A 140 -19.04 -26.88 11.80
CA LEU A 140 -19.47 -27.09 10.42
C LEU A 140 -18.49 -28.01 9.67
N ASP A 141 -18.99 -28.82 8.73
CA ASP A 141 -18.14 -29.56 7.80
C ASP A 141 -17.61 -28.66 6.68
N LEU A 142 -16.67 -27.78 7.00
CA LEU A 142 -16.09 -26.86 6.01
C LEU A 142 -15.00 -27.51 5.13
N LEU A 143 -14.61 -28.76 5.41
CA LEU A 143 -13.68 -29.51 4.57
C LEU A 143 -14.39 -30.26 3.45
N GLY A 144 -15.60 -30.75 3.70
CA GLY A 144 -16.51 -31.27 2.68
C GLY A 144 -17.30 -30.17 1.97
N HIS A 145 -17.72 -29.13 2.70
CA HIS A 145 -18.60 -28.06 2.24
C HIS A 145 -18.03 -26.65 2.50
N PRO A 146 -16.92 -26.26 1.85
CA PRO A 146 -16.27 -24.96 2.07
C PRO A 146 -17.12 -23.74 1.66
N GLU A 147 -18.15 -23.94 0.83
CA GLU A 147 -19.13 -22.92 0.45
C GLU A 147 -19.99 -22.43 1.62
N LEU A 148 -20.12 -23.22 2.70
CA LEU A 148 -20.89 -22.83 3.89
C LEU A 148 -20.34 -21.56 4.56
N VAL A 149 -19.08 -21.19 4.32
CA VAL A 149 -18.52 -19.91 4.80
C VAL A 149 -19.27 -18.70 4.25
N ASN A 150 -19.82 -18.81 3.04
CA ASN A 150 -20.62 -17.76 2.38
C ASN A 150 -22.14 -18.05 2.44
N ASP A 151 -22.57 -19.11 3.13
CA ASP A 151 -23.99 -19.34 3.37
C ASP A 151 -24.53 -18.24 4.32
N PRO A 152 -25.64 -17.56 4.00
CA PRO A 152 -26.22 -16.53 4.85
C PRO A 152 -26.40 -16.97 6.31
N ALA A 153 -26.80 -18.23 6.55
CA ALA A 153 -27.05 -18.75 7.89
C ALA A 153 -25.78 -18.90 8.74
N HIS A 154 -24.62 -19.01 8.09
CA HIS A 154 -23.34 -19.28 8.75
C HIS A 154 -22.33 -18.14 8.60
N PHE A 155 -22.58 -17.17 7.70
CA PHE A 155 -21.63 -16.12 7.37
C PHE A 155 -21.10 -15.34 8.58
N LEU A 156 -22.00 -14.89 9.46
CA LEU A 156 -21.60 -14.12 10.65
C LEU A 156 -20.81 -14.99 11.63
N GLU A 157 -21.22 -16.24 11.83
CA GLU A 157 -20.54 -17.18 12.72
C GLU A 157 -19.14 -17.51 12.21
N CYS A 158 -19.00 -17.84 10.93
CA CYS A 158 -17.71 -18.08 10.30
C CYS A 158 -16.78 -16.86 10.40
N SER A 159 -17.30 -15.66 10.08
CA SER A 159 -16.51 -14.42 10.13
C SER A 159 -16.08 -14.07 11.57
N ALA A 160 -16.98 -14.23 12.55
CA ALA A 160 -16.67 -13.99 13.96
C ALA A 160 -15.67 -15.02 14.50
N ALA A 161 -15.85 -16.31 14.19
CA ALA A 161 -14.96 -17.38 14.62
C ALA A 161 -13.54 -17.16 14.08
N ASP A 162 -13.40 -16.84 12.80
CA ASP A 162 -12.10 -16.60 12.18
C ASP A 162 -11.40 -15.34 12.73
N PHE A 163 -12.14 -14.25 12.97
CA PHE A 163 -11.63 -13.06 13.65
C PHE A 163 -10.99 -13.38 15.02
N ILE A 164 -11.58 -14.30 15.77
CA ILE A 164 -11.03 -14.79 17.05
C ILE A 164 -9.82 -15.71 16.82
N LEU A 165 -9.87 -16.62 15.84
CA LEU A 165 -8.77 -17.52 15.51
C LEU A 165 -7.52 -16.76 15.06
N CYS A 166 -7.68 -15.61 14.39
CA CYS A 166 -6.60 -14.69 14.06
C CYS A 166 -6.02 -13.96 15.27
N GLY A 167 -6.62 -14.05 16.46
CA GLY A 167 -6.13 -13.41 17.68
C GLY A 167 -6.47 -11.91 17.79
N CYS A 168 -7.50 -11.45 17.08
CA CYS A 168 -7.84 -10.02 17.00
C CYS A 168 -8.51 -9.47 18.28
N LEU A 169 -9.16 -10.32 19.09
CA LEU A 169 -10.02 -9.89 20.19
C LEU A 169 -9.34 -8.97 21.22
N PRO A 170 -8.12 -9.27 21.74
CA PRO A 170 -7.48 -8.41 22.73
C PRO A 170 -7.12 -7.02 22.19
N TYR A 171 -6.94 -6.88 20.88
CA TYR A 171 -6.66 -5.60 20.23
C TYR A 171 -7.96 -4.82 20.01
N ALA A 172 -9.01 -5.51 19.55
CA ALA A 172 -10.33 -4.92 19.39
C ALA A 172 -10.89 -4.36 20.71
N GLN A 173 -10.70 -5.07 21.82
CA GLN A 173 -11.09 -4.63 23.16
C GLN A 173 -10.37 -3.36 23.63
N ARG A 174 -9.14 -3.11 23.14
CA ARG A 174 -8.32 -1.93 23.46
C ARG A 174 -8.46 -0.82 22.42
N ASP A 175 -9.40 -0.96 21.49
CA ASP A 175 -9.59 -0.06 20.36
C ASP A 175 -8.37 0.06 19.41
N ASP A 176 -7.55 -0.98 19.34
CA ASP A 176 -6.34 -1.02 18.53
C ASP A 176 -6.61 -1.62 17.14
N VAL A 177 -7.11 -0.79 16.23
CA VAL A 177 -7.37 -1.16 14.83
C VAL A 177 -6.09 -1.58 14.09
N ARG A 178 -4.92 -1.10 14.50
CA ARG A 178 -3.65 -1.44 13.87
C ARG A 178 -3.24 -2.86 14.26
N GLY A 179 -3.37 -3.20 15.53
CA GLY A 179 -3.20 -4.57 16.04
C GLY A 179 -4.17 -5.55 15.37
N VAL A 180 -5.45 -5.21 15.33
CA VAL A 180 -6.47 -6.02 14.64
C VAL A 180 -6.10 -6.25 13.16
N THR A 181 -5.73 -5.19 12.44
CA THR A 181 -5.36 -5.29 11.01
C THR A 181 -4.14 -6.18 10.80
N HIS A 182 -3.12 -6.07 11.65
CA HIS A 182 -1.91 -6.88 11.53
C HIS A 182 -2.19 -8.37 11.73
N HIS A 183 -3.00 -8.71 12.73
CA HIS A 183 -3.35 -10.10 13.05
C HIS A 183 -4.28 -10.72 12.00
N LEU A 184 -5.22 -9.95 11.45
CA LEU A 184 -6.14 -10.46 10.43
C LEU A 184 -5.47 -10.61 9.05
N ASN A 185 -4.69 -9.61 8.63
CA ASN A 185 -4.15 -9.54 7.25
C ASN A 185 -2.64 -9.88 7.15
N GLY A 186 -1.97 -10.14 8.28
CA GLY A 186 -0.52 -10.38 8.31
C GLY A 186 0.35 -9.14 8.01
N GLY A 187 -0.25 -7.94 8.03
CA GLY A 187 0.40 -6.69 7.63
C GLY A 187 -0.52 -5.48 7.77
N TYR A 188 -0.12 -4.33 7.22
CA TYR A 188 -0.88 -3.07 7.35
C TYR A 188 -1.51 -2.57 6.04
N ILE A 189 -1.53 -3.42 5.01
CA ILE A 189 -2.18 -3.09 3.74
C ILE A 189 -3.67 -2.82 4.01
N GLY A 190 -4.18 -1.71 3.46
CA GLY A 190 -5.58 -1.30 3.66
C GLY A 190 -5.90 -0.61 4.98
N LEU A 191 -4.91 -0.39 5.88
CA LEU A 191 -5.15 0.21 7.21
C LEU A 191 -5.91 1.54 7.14
N ASP A 192 -5.55 2.43 6.22
CA ASP A 192 -6.22 3.73 6.03
C ASP A 192 -7.73 3.57 5.78
N GLU A 193 -8.12 2.55 5.02
CA GLU A 193 -9.53 2.27 4.74
C GLU A 193 -10.24 1.61 5.92
N ARG A 194 -9.59 0.64 6.58
CA ARG A 194 -10.11 -0.03 7.78
C ARG A 194 -10.41 0.97 8.89
N VAL A 195 -9.60 2.01 9.05
CA VAL A 195 -9.86 3.10 10.00
C VAL A 195 -11.08 3.94 9.61
N ARG A 196 -11.24 4.27 8.33
CA ARG A 196 -12.46 4.96 7.87
C ARG A 196 -13.72 4.13 8.10
N TRP A 197 -13.65 2.82 7.85
CA TRP A 197 -14.74 1.90 8.15
C TRP A 197 -15.04 1.85 9.65
N LEU A 198 -14.00 1.79 10.49
CA LEU A 198 -14.15 1.78 11.94
C LEU A 198 -14.87 3.03 12.44
N SER A 199 -14.51 4.22 11.96
CA SER A 199 -15.21 5.46 12.32
C SER A 199 -16.70 5.40 11.99
N ARG A 200 -17.06 4.86 10.81
CA ARG A 200 -18.46 4.71 10.39
C ARG A 200 -19.21 3.71 11.27
N TRP A 201 -18.60 2.57 11.59
CA TRP A 201 -19.20 1.54 12.43
C TRP A 201 -19.36 1.99 13.88
N LYS A 202 -18.35 2.66 14.46
CA LYS A 202 -18.45 3.25 15.79
C LYS A 202 -19.60 4.25 15.88
N ALA A 203 -19.70 5.15 14.90
CA ALA A 203 -20.78 6.13 14.84
C ALA A 203 -22.15 5.45 14.74
N ALA A 204 -22.28 4.42 13.91
CA ALA A 204 -23.55 3.72 13.72
C ALA A 204 -23.96 2.86 14.93
N LEU A 205 -22.99 2.31 15.66
CA LEU A 205 -23.22 1.48 16.86
C LEU A 205 -23.27 2.30 18.15
N GLY A 206 -23.24 3.63 18.07
CA GLY A 206 -23.28 4.50 19.24
C GLY A 206 -22.06 4.37 20.15
N VAL A 207 -20.92 3.90 19.63
CA VAL A 207 -19.65 3.94 20.35
C VAL A 207 -19.24 5.40 20.46
N THR A 208 -19.55 6.00 21.60
CA THR A 208 -19.09 7.33 21.93
C THR A 208 -17.58 7.31 22.00
N ALA A 209 -16.94 7.98 21.04
CA ALA A 209 -15.56 8.38 21.23
C ALA A 209 -15.49 9.17 22.54
N ALA A 210 -14.42 8.97 23.32
CA ALA A 210 -14.11 9.87 24.43
C ALA A 210 -14.33 11.32 23.96
N PRO A 211 -14.96 12.20 24.76
CA PRO A 211 -15.44 13.48 24.28
C PRO A 211 -14.36 14.16 23.47
N ARG A 212 -14.64 14.38 22.17
CA ARG A 212 -13.83 15.29 21.36
C ARG A 212 -13.99 16.63 22.06
N THR A 213 -13.00 17.02 22.86
CA THR A 213 -12.89 18.39 23.31
C THR A 213 -12.97 19.25 22.05
N ALA A 214 -13.90 20.20 22.03
CA ALA A 214 -13.98 21.19 20.98
C ALA A 214 -12.63 21.94 20.99
N GLY A 215 -11.70 21.52 20.13
CA GLY A 215 -10.26 21.85 20.20
C GLY A 215 -9.28 20.65 20.24
N GLY A 216 -9.77 19.42 20.06
CA GLY A 216 -9.04 18.18 20.34
C GLY A 216 -7.78 17.89 19.50
N SER A 217 -6.86 17.16 20.15
CA SER A 217 -5.61 16.61 19.64
C SER A 217 -5.76 15.91 18.29
N PRO A 218 -5.21 16.45 17.19
CA PRO A 218 -5.22 15.76 15.90
C PRO A 218 -4.59 14.37 15.98
N GLN A 219 -5.27 13.35 15.45
CA GLN A 219 -4.76 11.98 15.36
C GLN A 219 -5.13 11.32 14.04
N TYR A 220 -4.54 10.16 13.77
CA TYR A 220 -4.78 9.43 12.53
C TYR A 220 -6.25 9.13 12.27
N GLY A 221 -6.69 9.39 11.04
CA GLY A 221 -8.08 9.34 10.62
C GLY A 221 -8.86 10.65 10.81
N ASP A 222 -8.33 11.62 11.57
CA ASP A 222 -8.93 12.96 11.65
C ASP A 222 -8.76 13.74 10.35
N GLY A 223 -9.61 14.74 10.17
CA GLY A 223 -9.47 15.74 9.11
C GLY A 223 -9.88 17.13 9.55
N GLY A 224 -9.60 18.11 8.69
CA GLY A 224 -10.01 19.50 8.85
C GLY A 224 -8.86 20.44 9.20
N TRP A 225 -9.21 21.68 9.54
CA TRP A 225 -8.25 22.78 9.67
C TRP A 225 -7.17 22.51 10.74
N ASN A 226 -7.52 21.89 11.86
CA ASN A 226 -6.55 21.53 12.91
C ASN A 226 -5.46 20.57 12.41
N VAL A 227 -5.81 19.61 11.53
CA VAL A 227 -4.85 18.68 10.94
C VAL A 227 -3.94 19.41 9.96
N ARG A 228 -4.50 20.31 9.14
CA ARG A 228 -3.72 21.15 8.23
C ARG A 228 -2.70 21.99 9.00
N THR A 229 -3.10 22.61 10.11
CA THR A 229 -2.18 23.38 10.98
C THR A 229 -1.03 22.52 11.52
N VAL A 230 -1.31 21.28 11.93
CA VAL A 230 -0.26 20.32 12.34
C VAL A 230 0.64 19.95 11.16
N GLN A 231 0.07 19.66 9.99
CA GLN A 231 0.83 19.33 8.80
C GLN A 231 1.76 20.48 8.38
N ASP A 232 1.24 21.71 8.32
CA ASP A 232 2.00 22.93 8.03
C ASP A 232 3.14 23.11 9.04
N ARG A 233 2.86 22.87 10.33
CA ARG A 233 3.87 23.01 11.37
C ARG A 233 4.97 21.95 11.28
N LEU A 234 4.62 20.68 11.06
CA LEU A 234 5.58 19.60 10.86
C LEU A 234 6.46 19.85 9.63
N VAL A 235 5.87 20.36 8.53
CA VAL A 235 6.63 20.76 7.33
C VAL A 235 7.62 21.88 7.66
N ALA A 236 7.20 22.91 8.40
CA ALA A 236 8.08 24.01 8.83
C ALA A 236 9.25 23.51 9.70
N LEU A 237 9.02 22.45 10.49
CA LEU A 237 10.03 21.82 11.34
C LEU A 237 10.90 20.78 10.62
N GLY A 238 10.64 20.50 9.33
CA GLY A 238 11.46 19.59 8.52
C GLY A 238 10.97 18.14 8.44
N TYR A 239 9.72 17.87 8.84
CA TYR A 239 9.11 16.55 8.73
C TYR A 239 8.22 16.46 7.49
N SER A 240 8.29 15.33 6.76
CA SER A 240 7.47 15.09 5.58
C SER A 240 6.14 14.46 5.95
N VAL A 241 5.07 15.19 5.65
CA VAL A 241 3.68 14.78 5.91
C VAL A 241 2.96 14.32 4.63
N GLY A 242 3.68 14.23 3.50
CA GLY A 242 3.07 14.08 2.19
C GLY A 242 2.40 15.38 1.73
N ARG A 243 1.16 15.30 1.22
CA ARG A 243 0.39 16.47 0.81
C ARG A 243 -0.23 17.14 2.03
N VAL A 244 -0.11 18.48 2.13
CA VAL A 244 -0.86 19.26 3.12
C VAL A 244 -2.30 19.40 2.65
N ASP A 245 -3.13 18.43 3.01
CA ASP A 245 -4.53 18.32 2.59
C ASP A 245 -5.53 18.40 3.75
N GLY A 246 -5.04 18.54 4.98
CA GLY A 246 -5.86 18.53 6.17
C GLY A 246 -6.40 17.14 6.52
N GLN A 247 -5.81 16.07 6.00
CA GLN A 247 -6.14 14.69 6.36
C GLN A 247 -5.00 14.05 7.16
N PHE A 248 -5.33 13.44 8.29
CA PHE A 248 -4.34 12.80 9.14
C PHE A 248 -4.14 11.37 8.68
N GLY A 249 -3.51 11.23 7.50
CA GLY A 249 -3.17 9.95 6.89
C GLY A 249 -1.87 9.36 7.41
N SER A 250 -1.41 8.29 6.76
CA SER A 250 -0.22 7.52 7.14
C SER A 250 1.06 8.36 7.14
N ALA A 251 1.23 9.23 6.15
CA ALA A 251 2.36 10.16 6.06
C ALA A 251 2.37 11.18 7.22
N THR A 252 1.22 11.80 7.53
CA THR A 252 1.08 12.70 8.69
C THR A 252 1.39 11.98 9.99
N ARG A 253 0.89 10.75 10.19
CA ARG A 253 1.19 9.95 11.39
C ARG A 253 2.66 9.60 11.50
N ALA A 254 3.31 9.20 10.40
CA ALA A 254 4.74 8.92 10.39
C ALA A 254 5.56 10.17 10.78
N ALA A 255 5.16 11.35 10.29
CA ALA A 255 5.76 12.62 10.68
C ALA A 255 5.57 12.92 12.17
N VAL A 256 4.37 12.71 12.73
CA VAL A 256 4.11 12.92 14.17
C VAL A 256 4.95 11.98 15.03
N LEU A 257 5.03 10.69 14.66
CA LEU A 257 5.85 9.71 15.39
C LEU A 257 7.33 10.08 15.36
N ALA A 258 7.85 10.48 14.20
CA ALA A 258 9.23 10.93 14.05
C ALA A 258 9.48 12.19 14.90
N PHE A 259 8.55 13.16 14.84
CA PHE A 259 8.64 14.37 15.63
C PHE A 259 8.64 14.11 17.13
N GLN A 260 7.76 13.24 17.62
CA GLN A 260 7.71 12.86 19.02
C GLN A 260 9.01 12.20 19.47
N ALA A 261 9.53 11.25 18.69
CA ALA A 261 10.81 10.59 18.97
C ALA A 261 11.97 11.60 19.02
N ASP A 262 12.08 12.48 18.03
CA ASP A 262 13.15 13.49 17.94
C ASP A 262 13.06 14.55 19.06
N ARG A 263 11.89 14.69 19.71
CA ARG A 263 11.66 15.57 20.86
C ARG A 263 11.64 14.84 22.20
N ASN A 264 12.08 13.58 22.24
CA ASN A 264 12.08 12.72 23.43
C ASN A 264 10.70 12.57 24.11
N LEU A 265 9.63 12.62 23.30
CA LEU A 265 8.27 12.31 23.72
C LEU A 265 7.97 10.82 23.47
N ILE A 266 6.95 10.30 24.15
CA ILE A 266 6.42 8.97 23.82
C ILE A 266 5.81 9.03 22.41
N PRO A 267 6.27 8.21 21.44
CA PRO A 267 5.81 8.27 20.06
C PRO A 267 4.45 7.56 19.90
N THR A 268 3.40 8.22 20.35
CA THR A 268 2.01 7.74 20.29
C THR A 268 1.38 7.92 18.91
N GLY A 269 1.87 8.88 18.12
CA GLY A 269 1.28 9.29 16.84
C GLY A 269 0.01 10.14 17.00
N VAL A 270 -0.30 10.58 18.22
CA VAL A 270 -1.41 11.47 18.59
C VAL A 270 -0.83 12.84 18.96
N VAL A 271 -1.38 13.92 18.42
CA VAL A 271 -0.92 15.29 18.71
C VAL A 271 -1.55 15.78 20.01
N ASP A 272 -1.21 15.13 21.11
CA ASP A 272 -1.65 15.44 22.48
C ASP A 272 -1.13 16.80 22.99
N ALA A 273 -1.42 17.14 24.26
CA ALA A 273 -1.01 18.42 24.83
C ALA A 273 0.51 18.61 24.84
N ALA A 274 1.27 17.56 25.17
CA ALA A 274 2.73 17.59 25.16
C ALA A 274 3.28 17.77 23.74
N THR A 275 2.72 17.05 22.77
CA THR A 275 3.09 17.16 21.35
C THR A 275 2.75 18.53 20.78
N ARG A 276 1.60 19.12 21.14
CA ARG A 276 1.23 20.50 20.75
C ARG A 276 2.19 21.53 21.33
N ALA A 277 2.54 21.40 22.61
CA ALA A 277 3.51 22.28 23.25
C ALA A 277 4.89 22.17 22.55
N ALA A 278 5.34 20.96 22.25
CA ALA A 278 6.57 20.74 21.50
C ALA A 278 6.49 21.31 20.07
N LEU A 279 5.35 21.20 19.38
CA LEU A 279 5.17 21.78 18.06
C LEU A 279 5.34 23.31 18.08
N ALA A 280 5.05 24.00 19.18
CA ALA A 280 5.25 25.45 19.27
C ALA A 280 6.73 25.87 19.22
N ASP A 281 7.65 24.99 19.61
CA ASP A 281 9.10 25.22 19.52
C ASP A 281 9.57 25.24 18.06
N PRO A 282 10.19 26.34 17.57
CA PRO A 282 10.66 26.48 16.19
C PRO A 282 11.91 25.65 15.86
N ALA A 283 12.51 24.93 16.82
CA ALA A 283 13.68 24.09 16.59
C ALA A 283 13.43 23.07 15.47
N LYS A 284 14.18 23.21 14.36
CA LYS A 284 14.11 22.28 13.24
C LYS A 284 14.55 20.88 13.65
N ARG A 285 14.09 19.89 12.89
CA ARG A 285 14.50 18.50 13.05
C ARG A 285 16.02 18.38 13.15
N PRO A 286 16.57 17.73 14.19
CA PRO A 286 18.00 17.50 14.28
C PRO A 286 18.44 16.58 13.14
N VAL A 287 19.47 17.01 12.41
CA VAL A 287 20.12 16.21 11.38
C VAL A 287 21.44 15.72 11.98
N THR A 288 21.71 14.41 11.90
CA THR A 288 23.00 13.89 12.34
C THR A 288 24.13 14.50 11.51
N GLU A 289 25.28 14.77 12.13
CA GLU A 289 26.42 15.39 11.44
C GLU A 289 26.81 14.59 10.19
N SER A 290 26.85 13.26 10.31
CA SER A 290 27.05 12.34 9.17
C SER A 290 26.06 12.53 8.02
N ARG A 291 24.78 12.87 8.28
CA ARG A 291 23.81 13.18 7.22
C ARG A 291 24.01 14.58 6.66
N ALA A 292 24.28 15.56 7.51
CA ALA A 292 24.51 16.94 7.10
C ALA A 292 25.73 17.07 6.19
N THR A 293 26.79 16.31 6.46
CA THR A 293 28.03 16.29 5.68
C THR A 293 28.05 15.24 4.57
N ALA A 294 26.99 14.42 4.45
CA ALA A 294 26.90 13.39 3.43
C ALA A 294 27.08 14.01 2.04
N THR A 295 27.78 13.29 1.17
CA THR A 295 28.07 13.68 -0.20
C THR A 295 27.28 12.83 -1.18
N ALA A 296 27.27 13.23 -2.44
CA ALA A 296 26.75 12.37 -3.50
C ALA A 296 27.56 11.07 -3.64
N GLY A 297 28.83 11.04 -3.21
CA GLY A 297 29.65 9.82 -3.16
C GLY A 297 29.11 8.82 -2.15
N ASP A 298 28.87 9.27 -0.93
CA ASP A 298 28.36 8.42 0.16
C ASP A 298 27.00 7.80 -0.20
N LEU A 299 26.13 8.58 -0.87
CA LEU A 299 24.84 8.07 -1.35
C LEU A 299 24.96 7.05 -2.48
N ARG A 300 26.02 7.09 -3.29
CA ARG A 300 26.29 6.07 -4.31
C ARG A 300 26.74 4.78 -3.66
N GLU A 301 27.67 4.86 -2.72
CA GLU A 301 28.16 3.71 -1.96
C GLU A 301 27.04 3.03 -1.17
N ALA A 302 26.12 3.82 -0.63
CA ALA A 302 24.90 3.34 0.00
C ALA A 302 23.85 2.78 -1.00
N GLY A 303 24.14 2.74 -2.30
CA GLY A 303 23.28 2.12 -3.32
C GLY A 303 22.06 2.95 -3.72
N SER A 304 22.11 4.29 -3.64
CA SER A 304 20.95 5.12 -3.98
C SER A 304 20.57 5.03 -5.47
N VAL A 305 19.44 4.37 -5.75
CA VAL A 305 18.86 4.24 -7.11
C VAL A 305 18.63 5.61 -7.78
N THR A 306 18.22 6.63 -7.02
CA THR A 306 18.00 7.98 -7.55
C THR A 306 19.30 8.64 -8.01
N ILE A 307 20.40 8.46 -7.26
CA ILE A 307 21.72 8.98 -7.67
C ILE A 307 22.20 8.22 -8.91
N ALA A 308 22.04 6.89 -8.94
CA ALA A 308 22.38 6.07 -10.10
C ALA A 308 21.63 6.50 -11.37
N ASN A 309 20.33 6.81 -11.26
CA ASN A 309 19.54 7.34 -12.37
C ASN A 309 20.05 8.71 -12.84
N GLY A 310 20.36 9.63 -11.90
CA GLY A 310 20.96 10.91 -12.24
C GLY A 310 22.32 10.79 -12.95
N ASP A 311 23.16 9.85 -12.51
CA ASP A 311 24.44 9.54 -13.15
C ASP A 311 24.26 8.91 -14.54
N ASN A 312 23.25 8.06 -14.74
CA ASN A 312 22.89 7.52 -16.06
C ASN A 312 22.48 8.63 -17.03
N ILE A 313 21.62 9.56 -16.60
CA ILE A 313 21.18 10.70 -17.41
C ILE A 313 22.40 11.57 -17.80
N LYS A 314 23.32 11.83 -16.87
CA LYS A 314 24.57 12.55 -17.15
C LYS A 314 25.45 11.82 -18.15
N ARG A 315 25.59 10.49 -18.03
CA ARG A 315 26.38 9.66 -18.95
C ARG A 315 25.83 9.67 -20.37
N VAL A 316 24.50 9.54 -20.50
CA VAL A 316 23.83 9.66 -21.81
C VAL A 316 24.07 11.05 -22.41
N GLY A 317 23.95 12.11 -21.60
CA GLY A 317 24.23 13.46 -22.05
C GLY A 317 25.67 13.67 -22.52
N MET A 318 26.65 13.18 -21.74
CA MET A 318 28.07 13.23 -22.09
C MET A 318 28.38 12.41 -23.35
N GLY A 319 27.77 11.23 -23.52
CA GLY A 319 27.92 10.42 -24.72
C GLY A 319 27.38 11.11 -25.97
N ALA A 320 26.21 11.75 -25.87
CA ALA A 320 25.64 12.53 -26.97
C ALA A 320 26.51 13.75 -27.32
N THR A 321 27.02 14.47 -26.33
CA THR A 321 27.95 15.60 -26.53
C THR A 321 29.27 15.15 -27.15
N ALA A 322 29.87 14.05 -26.67
CA ALA A 322 31.13 13.52 -27.21
C ALA A 322 30.96 13.06 -28.67
N LEU A 323 29.86 12.37 -28.99
CA LEU A 323 29.56 11.95 -30.36
C LEU A 323 29.38 13.16 -31.30
N ALA A 324 28.68 14.21 -30.82
CA ALA A 324 28.50 15.45 -31.57
C ALA A 324 29.81 16.20 -31.82
N LEU A 325 30.74 16.20 -30.86
CA LEU A 325 32.06 16.80 -31.02
C LEU A 325 32.96 15.99 -31.97
N VAL A 326 32.95 14.66 -31.90
CA VAL A 326 33.76 13.79 -32.77
C VAL A 326 33.34 13.89 -34.23
N GLN A 327 32.03 13.89 -34.51
CA GLN A 327 31.52 14.01 -35.88
C GLN A 327 31.40 15.47 -36.37
N GLY A 328 31.42 16.45 -35.46
CA GLY A 328 31.43 17.88 -35.78
C GLY A 328 32.82 18.50 -35.98
N ALA A 329 33.87 17.94 -35.36
CA ALA A 329 35.23 18.52 -35.38
C ALA A 329 36.24 17.81 -36.30
N GLY A 330 35.89 16.65 -36.88
CA GLY A 330 36.68 16.03 -37.94
C GLY A 330 38.09 15.55 -37.56
N ASP A 331 38.35 15.20 -36.29
CA ASP A 331 39.70 14.80 -35.85
C ASP A 331 39.72 13.51 -35.01
N SER A 332 40.69 12.62 -35.31
CA SER A 332 40.73 11.19 -35.00
C SER A 332 41.34 10.79 -33.65
N GLY A 333 41.55 11.75 -32.73
CA GLY A 333 42.40 11.55 -31.53
C GLY A 333 41.74 10.96 -30.28
N VAL A 334 40.42 10.72 -30.25
CA VAL A 334 39.68 10.46 -28.99
C VAL A 334 38.93 9.11 -29.00
N LEU A 335 39.51 8.08 -29.63
CA LEU A 335 38.89 6.76 -29.71
C LEU A 335 38.83 6.01 -28.35
N ASP A 336 39.69 6.36 -27.39
CA ASP A 336 39.74 5.65 -26.10
C ASP A 336 38.59 6.00 -25.16
N THR A 337 37.99 7.18 -25.31
CA THR A 337 36.79 7.59 -24.54
C THR A 337 35.52 6.88 -25.05
N VAL A 338 35.52 6.43 -26.31
CA VAL A 338 34.36 5.80 -26.98
C VAL A 338 34.12 4.38 -26.49
N LYS A 339 35.18 3.60 -26.20
CA LYS A 339 35.04 2.20 -25.77
C LYS A 339 34.20 2.04 -24.50
N GLY A 340 34.27 2.98 -23.55
CA GLY A 340 33.49 2.91 -22.31
C GLY A 340 32.00 3.26 -22.44
N ALA A 341 31.58 3.90 -23.54
CA ALA A 341 30.20 4.33 -23.75
C ALA A 341 29.35 3.28 -24.50
N THR A 342 29.98 2.43 -25.31
CA THR A 342 29.28 1.47 -26.17
C THR A 342 28.60 0.31 -25.40
N ASP A 343 29.11 -0.07 -24.22
CA ASP A 343 28.60 -1.24 -23.48
C ASP A 343 27.26 -1.01 -22.77
N GLN A 344 26.74 0.23 -22.75
CA GLN A 344 25.46 0.57 -22.09
C GLN A 344 24.29 0.82 -23.05
N VAL A 345 24.46 0.68 -24.36
CA VAL A 345 23.41 1.02 -25.34
C VAL A 345 22.49 -0.17 -25.63
N GLY A 346 21.84 -0.69 -24.58
CA GLY A 346 20.78 -1.70 -24.69
C GLY A 346 19.36 -1.13 -24.76
N THR A 347 19.15 0.16 -24.48
CA THR A 347 17.79 0.70 -24.22
C THR A 347 17.46 1.98 -25.00
N LEU A 348 17.88 2.07 -26.27
CA LEU A 348 17.49 3.20 -27.14
C LEU A 348 16.91 2.73 -28.48
N ARG A 349 16.27 1.57 -28.52
CA ARG A 349 15.61 1.09 -29.75
C ARG A 349 14.25 1.74 -30.01
N SER A 350 13.59 2.32 -28.99
CA SER A 350 12.22 2.84 -29.11
C SER A 350 12.11 4.35 -29.35
N VAL A 351 13.23 5.09 -29.36
CA VAL A 351 13.25 6.55 -29.59
C VAL A 351 13.54 6.89 -31.06
N VAL A 352 14.09 5.93 -31.81
CA VAL A 352 14.52 6.12 -33.20
C VAL A 352 13.34 6.10 -34.19
N ASP A 353 12.24 5.43 -33.85
CA ASP A 353 11.13 5.22 -34.81
C ASP A 353 10.12 6.39 -34.88
N SER A 354 10.27 7.43 -34.05
CA SER A 354 9.28 8.53 -33.96
C SER A 354 9.65 9.82 -34.71
N ALA A 355 10.73 9.83 -35.50
CA ALA A 355 11.29 11.08 -36.02
C ALA A 355 11.58 11.07 -37.52
N GLN A 356 10.73 10.46 -38.35
CA GLN A 356 11.04 10.33 -39.79
C GLN A 356 10.81 11.59 -40.64
N ASP A 357 10.04 12.59 -40.18
CA ASP A 357 9.78 13.81 -40.98
C ASP A 357 10.50 15.08 -40.50
N VAL A 358 11.38 14.96 -39.50
CA VAL A 358 12.27 16.06 -39.02
C VAL A 358 13.69 15.93 -39.59
N LEU A 359 13.96 14.86 -40.35
CA LEU A 359 15.30 14.43 -40.79
C LEU A 359 15.94 15.31 -41.88
N GLY A 360 15.17 16.05 -42.67
CA GLY A 360 15.71 16.82 -43.80
C GLY A 360 16.54 18.04 -43.40
N TRP A 361 16.10 18.79 -42.38
CA TRP A 361 16.83 19.96 -41.88
C TRP A 361 17.82 19.60 -40.77
N ALA A 362 17.48 18.61 -39.93
CA ALA A 362 18.39 18.05 -38.92
C ALA A 362 19.66 17.45 -39.55
N ALA A 363 19.60 16.92 -40.77
CA ALA A 363 20.75 16.32 -41.44
C ALA A 363 21.96 17.26 -41.63
N SER A 364 21.80 18.58 -41.58
CA SER A 364 22.92 19.54 -41.70
C SER A 364 23.43 20.13 -40.38
N HIS A 365 22.66 20.05 -39.29
CA HIS A 365 23.00 20.67 -38.00
C HIS A 365 22.62 19.84 -36.75
N TRP A 366 22.36 18.53 -36.92
CA TRP A 366 21.99 17.60 -35.83
C TRP A 366 22.99 17.60 -34.66
N TRP A 367 24.26 17.89 -34.94
CA TRP A 367 25.32 17.98 -33.93
C TRP A 367 25.06 19.11 -32.92
N ILE A 368 24.52 20.27 -33.36
CA ILE A 368 24.10 21.36 -32.44
C ILE A 368 22.95 20.88 -31.54
N GLY A 369 21.97 20.18 -32.14
CA GLY A 369 20.86 19.58 -31.40
C GLY A 369 21.35 18.56 -30.37
N ALA A 370 22.30 17.70 -30.74
CA ALA A 370 22.91 16.72 -29.84
C ALA A 370 23.77 17.37 -28.73
N LEU A 371 24.44 18.50 -29.00
CA LEU A 371 25.13 19.29 -27.97
C LEU A 371 24.15 19.90 -26.96
N VAL A 372 23.04 20.49 -27.45
CA VAL A 372 21.98 21.05 -26.60
C VAL A 372 21.32 19.96 -25.76
N ILE A 373 20.95 18.83 -26.38
CA ILE A 373 20.36 17.68 -25.68
C ILE A 373 21.35 17.12 -24.65
N GLY A 374 22.63 16.98 -25.01
CA GLY A 374 23.67 16.51 -24.10
C GLY A 374 23.84 17.42 -22.88
N PHE A 375 23.84 18.74 -23.10
CA PHE A 375 23.87 19.73 -22.03
C PHE A 375 22.62 19.68 -21.14
N LEU A 376 21.42 19.56 -21.73
CA LEU A 376 20.16 19.46 -20.99
C LEU A 376 20.11 18.18 -20.13
N CYS A 377 20.52 17.03 -20.68
CA CYS A 377 20.63 15.78 -19.92
C CYS A 377 21.63 15.91 -18.77
N TRP A 378 22.82 16.48 -19.02
CA TRP A 378 23.80 16.71 -17.97
C TRP A 378 23.27 17.63 -16.86
N HIS A 379 22.61 18.73 -17.24
CA HIS A 379 22.03 19.69 -16.31
C HIS A 379 20.91 19.06 -15.47
N PHE A 380 19.98 18.34 -16.12
CA PHE A 380 18.89 17.65 -15.45
C PHE A 380 19.40 16.57 -14.50
N GLY A 381 20.35 15.74 -14.94
CA GLY A 381 20.97 14.72 -14.09
C GLY A 381 21.68 15.31 -12.87
N ARG A 382 22.34 16.47 -13.01
CA ARG A 382 22.88 17.23 -11.86
C ARG A 382 21.77 17.70 -10.91
N GLY A 383 20.66 18.20 -11.45
CA GLY A 383 19.50 18.60 -10.65
C GLY A 383 18.92 17.45 -9.81
N VAL A 384 18.77 16.26 -10.42
CA VAL A 384 18.29 15.05 -9.72
C VAL A 384 19.23 14.65 -8.58
N ILE A 385 20.54 14.64 -8.82
CA ILE A 385 21.55 14.32 -7.79
C ILE A 385 21.53 15.35 -6.66
N ALA A 386 21.52 16.63 -7.00
CA ALA A 386 21.49 17.73 -6.03
C ALA A 386 20.22 17.68 -5.17
N ALA A 387 19.05 17.44 -5.78
CA ALA A 387 17.80 17.32 -5.06
C ALA A 387 17.79 16.12 -4.09
N ARG A 388 18.31 14.95 -4.53
CA ARG A 388 18.40 13.77 -3.66
C ARG A 388 19.38 13.97 -2.50
N LEU A 389 20.54 14.59 -2.79
CA LEU A 389 21.52 14.92 -1.78
C LEU A 389 20.95 15.89 -0.75
N ALA A 390 20.32 16.97 -1.21
CA ALA A 390 19.65 17.94 -0.34
C ALA A 390 18.57 17.26 0.52
N ALA A 391 17.73 16.40 -0.07
CA ALA A 391 16.70 15.68 0.67
C ALA A 391 17.27 14.74 1.76
N HIS A 392 18.41 14.11 1.51
CA HIS A 392 19.11 13.29 2.48
C HIS A 392 19.73 14.13 3.60
N GLN A 393 20.44 15.21 3.24
CA GLN A 393 21.06 16.16 4.17
C GLN A 393 20.03 16.87 5.03
N THR A 394 18.82 17.14 4.53
CA THR A 394 17.76 17.80 5.31
C THR A 394 16.80 16.81 5.99
N GLY A 395 16.96 15.49 5.79
CA GLY A 395 16.07 14.47 6.34
C GLY A 395 14.61 14.54 5.85
N LYS A 396 14.36 15.20 4.71
CA LYS A 396 13.02 15.56 4.21
C LYS A 396 12.32 14.42 3.46
N ASP A 397 13.04 13.44 2.94
CA ASP A 397 12.45 12.24 2.31
C ASP A 397 13.07 10.96 2.87
N MET A 398 12.44 10.41 3.91
CA MET A 398 12.73 9.06 4.43
C MET A 398 11.77 7.99 3.88
N SER A 399 10.79 8.37 3.04
CA SER A 399 9.88 7.41 2.43
C SER A 399 10.50 6.83 1.15
N ARG A 400 11.30 5.78 1.33
CA ARG A 400 11.36 4.58 0.48
C ARG A 400 12.50 3.69 0.96
#